data_AF-A0A5C6TUN8-F1
#
_entry.id   AF-A0A5C6TUN8-F1
#
_cell.length_a   1.000
_cell.length_b   1.000
_cell.length_c   1.000
_cell.angle_alpha   90.00
_cell.angle_beta   90.00
_cell.angle_gamma   90.00
#
_symmetry.space_group_name_H-M   'P 1'
#
loop_
_entity.id
_entity.type
_entity.pdbx_description
1 polymer ?
#
loop_
_entity_poly.entity_id
_entity_poly.type
_entity_poly.pdbx_seq_one_letter_code
_entity_poly.pdbx_strand_id
1 'polypeptide(L)'
;MLNAIPGRTGCPAISDHAVLRFLERAYGLGPLIAAARSEMAAGASPAIDFGAPIAIVHGVRLVIRGGQVVTALPKPRGAGDRGRAHRRMADES
;
A
#
# COMPACT_ATOMS: atom_id res chain seq x y z
N MET A 1 -31.53 -33.01 -14.04
CA MET A 1 -31.74 -32.75 -12.60
C MET A 1 -30.38 -32.43 -12.00
N LEU A 2 -30.13 -31.16 -11.64
CA LEU A 2 -28.90 -30.74 -10.97
C LEU A 2 -29.11 -30.95 -9.47
N ASN A 3 -28.43 -31.94 -8.89
CA ASN A 3 -28.44 -32.15 -7.44
C ASN A 3 -27.74 -30.96 -6.76
N ALA A 4 -28.49 -30.23 -5.94
CA ALA A 4 -27.93 -29.31 -4.97
C ALA A 4 -27.02 -30.09 -4.01
N ILE A 5 -25.76 -29.67 -3.87
CA ILE A 5 -24.82 -30.24 -2.90
C ILE A 5 -25.12 -29.61 -1.53
N PRO A 6 -25.65 -30.35 -0.54
CA PRO A 6 -25.86 -29.81 0.80
C PRO A 6 -24.52 -29.74 1.54
N GLY A 7 -24.11 -28.54 2.01
CA GLY A 7 -22.95 -28.39 2.89
C GLY A 7 -22.01 -27.19 2.69
N ARG A 8 -22.17 -26.35 1.65
CA ARG A 8 -21.37 -25.11 1.51
C ARG A 8 -22.04 -23.90 2.15
N THR A 9 -22.16 -23.90 3.47
CA THR A 9 -22.30 -22.63 4.22
C THR A 9 -20.91 -22.08 4.47
N GLY A 10 -20.34 -21.48 3.43
CA GLY A 10 -19.07 -20.78 3.52
C GLY A 10 -18.95 -19.88 2.31
N CYS A 11 -18.98 -18.57 2.54
CA CYS A 11 -18.65 -17.62 1.50
C CYS A 11 -17.22 -17.95 1.02
N PRO A 12 -16.98 -18.16 -0.28
CA PRO A 12 -15.64 -18.54 -0.75
C PRO A 12 -14.64 -17.43 -0.39
N ALA A 13 -13.47 -17.81 0.12
CA ALA A 13 -12.39 -16.86 0.36
C ALA A 13 -11.90 -16.31 -0.98
N ILE A 14 -11.90 -14.99 -1.14
CA ILE A 14 -11.43 -14.30 -2.33
C ILE A 14 -10.05 -13.70 -2.02
N SER A 15 -9.06 -13.96 -2.88
CA SER A 15 -7.73 -13.36 -2.76
C SER A 15 -7.68 -11.94 -3.32
N ASP A 16 -6.79 -11.09 -2.80
CA ASP A 16 -6.57 -9.73 -3.32
C ASP A 16 -6.23 -9.74 -4.82
N HIS A 17 -5.48 -10.75 -5.28
CA HIS A 17 -5.18 -10.90 -6.70
C HIS A 17 -6.44 -11.11 -7.53
N ALA A 18 -7.39 -11.94 -7.06
CA ALA A 18 -8.66 -12.16 -7.74
C ALA A 18 -9.49 -10.88 -7.79
N VAL A 19 -9.52 -10.10 -6.70
CA VAL A 19 -10.18 -8.78 -6.67
C VAL A 19 -9.56 -7.83 -7.70
N LEU A 20 -8.22 -7.71 -7.74
CA LEU A 20 -7.54 -6.85 -8.71
C LEU A 20 -7.87 -7.26 -10.15
N ARG A 21 -7.82 -8.56 -10.48
CA ARG A 21 -8.16 -9.07 -11.82
C ARG A 21 -9.61 -8.80 -12.20
N PHE A 22 -10.52 -8.93 -11.23
CA PHE A 22 -11.92 -8.61 -11.44
C PHE A 22 -12.10 -7.12 -11.74
N LEU A 23 -11.46 -6.23 -10.97
CA LEU A 23 -11.51 -4.78 -11.20
C LEU A 23 -10.93 -4.39 -12.56
N GLU A 24 -9.82 -5.01 -12.97
CA GLU A 24 -9.21 -4.79 -14.30
C GLU A 24 -10.17 -5.15 -15.43
N ARG A 25 -10.82 -6.33 -15.35
CA ARG A 25 -11.61 -6.88 -16.45
C ARG A 25 -13.05 -6.40 -16.47
N ALA A 26 -13.69 -6.32 -15.31
CA ALA A 26 -15.12 -5.97 -15.21
C ALA A 26 -15.35 -4.47 -15.28
N TYR A 27 -14.44 -3.67 -14.72
CA TYR A 27 -14.60 -2.21 -14.63
C TYR A 27 -13.57 -1.43 -15.45
N GLY A 28 -12.68 -2.13 -16.17
CA GLY A 28 -11.66 -1.47 -16.99
C GLY A 28 -10.65 -0.66 -16.17
N LEU A 29 -10.45 -0.97 -14.88
CA LEU A 29 -9.55 -0.21 -13.99
C LEU A 29 -8.06 -0.53 -14.20
N GLY A 30 -7.72 -1.33 -15.21
CA GLY A 30 -6.33 -1.65 -15.57
C GLY A 30 -5.43 -0.42 -15.72
N PRO A 31 -5.84 0.63 -16.47
CA PRO A 31 -5.05 1.85 -16.61
C PRO A 31 -4.85 2.59 -15.29
N LEU A 32 -5.85 2.60 -14.41
CA LEU A 32 -5.75 3.24 -13.09
C LEU A 32 -4.79 2.48 -12.17
N ILE A 33 -4.85 1.15 -12.18
CA ILE A 33 -3.93 0.29 -11.42
C ILE A 33 -2.49 0.48 -11.94
N ALA A 34 -2.30 0.60 -13.25
CA ALA A 34 -1.00 0.88 -13.84
C ALA A 34 -0.47 2.26 -13.44
N ALA A 35 -1.32 3.30 -13.46
CA ALA A 35 -0.97 4.64 -13.01
C ALA A 35 -0.56 4.66 -11.53
N ALA A 36 -1.33 4.00 -10.66
CA ALA A 36 -1.00 3.89 -9.23
C ALA A 36 0.35 3.19 -9.00
N ARG A 37 0.66 2.13 -9.76
CA ARG A 37 1.99 1.48 -9.69
C ARG A 37 3.11 2.43 -10.12
N SER A 38 2.91 3.19 -11.20
CA SER A 38 3.89 4.15 -11.69
C SER A 38 4.15 5.26 -10.66
N GLU A 39 3.10 5.80 -10.04
CA GLU A 39 3.20 6.83 -9.01
C GLU A 39 3.93 6.32 -7.77
N MET A 40 3.59 5.11 -7.30
CA MET A 40 4.30 4.46 -6.19
C MET A 40 5.77 4.22 -6.51
N ALA A 41 6.09 3.78 -7.73
CA ALA A 41 7.46 3.54 -8.16
C ALA A 41 8.26 4.85 -8.19
N ALA A 42 7.69 5.91 -8.78
CA ALA A 42 8.32 7.23 -8.80
C ALA A 42 8.58 7.77 -7.39
N GLY A 43 7.62 7.63 -6.48
CA GLY A 43 7.78 8.06 -5.09
C GLY A 43 8.76 7.21 -4.27
N ALA A 44 8.90 5.92 -4.60
CA ALA A 44 9.82 5.01 -3.91
C ALA A 44 11.25 5.04 -4.48
N SER A 45 11.45 5.51 -5.71
CA SER A 45 12.77 5.50 -6.39
C SER A 45 13.88 6.10 -5.53
N PRO A 46 13.75 7.31 -4.95
CA PRO A 46 14.81 7.88 -4.14
C PRO A 46 15.16 7.00 -2.93
N ALA A 47 14.17 6.40 -2.29
CA ALA A 47 14.40 5.49 -1.16
C ALA A 47 15.16 4.23 -1.59
N ILE A 48 14.90 3.70 -2.78
CA ILE A 48 15.66 2.58 -3.35
C ILE A 48 17.11 3.01 -3.63
N ASP A 49 17.30 4.18 -4.25
CA ASP A 49 18.63 4.70 -4.61
C ASP A 49 19.52 4.92 -3.37
N PHE A 50 18.92 5.36 -2.26
CA PHE A 50 19.61 5.53 -0.97
C PHE A 50 19.68 4.25 -0.13
N GLY A 51 19.17 3.11 -0.62
CA GLY A 51 19.14 1.86 0.14
C GLY A 51 18.23 1.90 1.38
N ALA A 52 17.26 2.80 1.42
CA ALA A 52 16.33 2.92 2.53
C ALA A 52 15.31 1.76 2.53
N PRO A 53 15.04 1.13 3.68
CA PRO A 53 14.11 0.01 3.78
C PRO A 53 12.64 0.44 3.72
N ILE A 54 12.36 1.74 3.84
CA ILE A 54 11.02 2.30 3.93
C ILE A 54 10.95 3.63 3.16
N ALA A 55 9.90 3.81 2.37
CA ALA A 55 9.52 5.09 1.78
C ALA A 55 8.15 5.54 2.30
N ILE A 56 7.93 6.85 2.44
CA ILE A 56 6.60 7.40 2.73
C ILE A 56 6.11 8.14 1.50
N VAL A 57 5.05 7.62 0.86
CA VAL A 57 4.48 8.16 -0.37
C VAL A 57 2.98 8.35 -0.15
N HIS A 58 2.45 9.56 -0.39
CA HIS A 58 1.05 9.93 -0.10
C HIS A 58 0.56 9.55 1.31
N GLY A 59 1.44 9.63 2.31
CA GLY A 59 1.10 9.25 3.69
C GLY A 59 1.00 7.73 3.93
N VAL A 60 1.34 6.90 2.95
CA VAL A 60 1.42 5.44 3.05
C VAL A 60 2.87 5.01 3.21
N ARG A 61 3.10 4.05 4.10
CA ARG A 61 4.41 3.47 4.36
C ARG A 61 4.68 2.31 3.41
N LEU A 62 5.57 2.52 2.45
CA LEU A 62 6.02 1.48 1.52
C LEU A 62 7.25 0.78 2.12
N VAL A 63 7.22 -0.55 2.17
CA VAL A 63 8.36 -1.36 2.62
C VAL A 63 9.11 -1.84 1.40
N ILE A 64 10.43 -1.61 1.41
CA ILE A 64 11.33 -1.92 0.32
C ILE A 64 12.24 -3.09 0.73
N ARG A 65 12.33 -4.11 -0.13
CA ARG A 65 13.23 -5.26 0.02
C ARG A 65 13.84 -5.59 -1.34
N GLY A 66 15.16 -5.71 -1.40
CA GLY A 66 15.86 -6.05 -2.64
C GLY A 66 15.58 -5.09 -3.81
N GLY A 67 15.43 -3.80 -3.53
CA GLY A 67 15.10 -2.79 -4.55
C GLY A 67 13.65 -2.79 -5.03
N GLN A 68 12.75 -3.52 -4.36
CA GLN A 68 11.33 -3.59 -4.73
C GLN A 68 10.42 -3.21 -3.57
N VAL A 69 9.32 -2.51 -3.85
CA VAL A 69 8.22 -2.32 -2.90
C VAL A 69 7.46 -3.63 -2.73
N VAL A 70 7.49 -4.21 -1.54
CA VAL A 70 6.86 -5.52 -1.24
C VAL A 70 5.55 -5.41 -0.45
N THR A 71 5.35 -4.30 0.27
CA THR A 71 4.07 -4.04 0.96
C THR A 71 3.84 -2.55 1.14
N ALA A 72 2.57 -2.17 1.24
CA ALA A 72 2.12 -0.84 1.60
C ALA A 72 1.34 -0.92 2.92
N LEU A 73 1.69 -0.10 3.89
CA LEU A 73 1.08 -0.09 5.23
C LEU A 73 0.56 1.31 5.55
N PRO A 74 -0.57 1.43 6.27
CA PRO A 74 -1.00 2.71 6.79
C PRO A 74 0.09 3.30 7.69
N LYS A 75 0.33 4.61 7.60
CA LYS A 75 1.23 5.29 8.53
C LYS A 75 0.64 5.19 9.94
N PRO A 76 1.35 4.65 10.93
CA PRO A 76 0.85 4.60 12.30
C PRO A 76 0.59 6.03 12.78
N ARG A 77 -0.64 6.29 13.21
CA ARG A 77 -1.03 7.57 13.83
C ARG A 77 -0.15 7.75 15.09
N GLY A 78 0.56 8.88 15.20
CA GLY A 78 1.31 9.26 16.41
C GLY A 78 2.82 8.98 16.45
N ALA A 79 3.42 8.30 15.47
CA ALA A 79 4.86 8.01 15.50
C ALA A 79 5.76 9.21 15.16
N GLY A 80 5.22 10.26 14.53
CA GLY A 80 6.00 11.43 14.05
C GLY A 80 5.75 12.75 14.79
N ASP A 81 4.82 12.80 15.75
CA ASP A 81 4.43 14.06 16.38
C ASP A 81 5.26 14.40 17.64
N ARG A 82 5.94 13.40 18.21
CA ARG A 82 6.77 13.59 19.41
C ARG A 82 8.06 14.41 19.18
N GLY A 83 8.45 14.66 17.94
CA GLY A 83 9.67 15.41 17.59
C GLY A 83 9.45 16.88 17.22
N ARG A 84 8.20 17.30 16.93
CA ARG A 84 7.92 18.67 16.48
C ARG A 84 7.59 19.63 17.62
N ALA A 85 7.21 19.12 18.79
CA ALA A 85 6.96 19.92 19.98
C ALA A 85 8.25 20.52 20.58
N HIS A 86 9.38 19.81 20.52
CA HIS A 86 10.60 20.23 21.23
C HIS A 86 11.45 21.27 20.49
N ARG A 87 11.23 21.49 19.19
CA ARG A 87 12.03 22.42 18.37
C ARG A 87 11.51 23.85 18.36
N ARG A 88 10.33 24.12 18.93
CA ARG A 88 9.77 25.48 19.03
C ARG A 88 10.22 26.25 20.26
N MET A 89 10.86 25.61 21.24
CA MET A 89 11.35 26.30 22.45
C MET A 89 12.80 26.77 22.35
N ALA A 90 13.55 26.35 21.32
CA ALA A 90 14.97 26.70 21.17
C ALA A 90 15.22 27.94 20.29
N ASP A 91 14.18 28.51 19.69
CA ASP A 91 14.26 29.65 18.76
C ASP A 91 13.62 30.93 19.35
N GLU A 92 13.22 30.89 20.62
CA GLU A 92 12.62 32.02 21.37
C GLU A 92 13.48 32.44 22.59
N SER A 93 14.80 32.20 22.56
CA SER A 93 15.74 32.63 23.62
C SER A 93 16.90 33.43 23.07
#